data_AF-A0A2S2PR99-F1
#
_entry.id   AF-A0A2S2PR99-F1
#
_cell.length_a   1.000
_cell.length_b   1.000
_cell.length_c   1.000
_cell.angle_alpha   90.00
_cell.angle_beta   90.00
_cell.angle_gamma   90.00
#
_symmetry.space_group_name_H-M   'P 1'
#
loop_
_entity.id
_entity.type
_entity.pdbx_description
1 polymer ?
#
loop_
_entity_poly.entity_id
_entity_poly.type
_entity_poly.pdbx_seq_one_letter_code
_entity_poly.pdbx_strand_id
1 'polypeptide(L)'
;ISITLKRLCTTRWSSRYDSLLAIRYRYVDILKCLSQIILRSKNKDEIFEANYLKVHMEDFQFIFSVIFIGKILETVNVASKVLQSPKQDLSTAVSLLNSALINLQEYRSQYSDFFEIAVEMAKKWGVSQKFQEKRNRRVKRFYDEILQDYCFTSA
;
A
#
# COMPACT_ATOMS: atom_id res chain seq x y z
N ILE A 1 16.90 -9.55 10.19
CA ILE A 1 16.05 -9.86 9.01
C ILE A 1 16.41 -8.87 7.90
N SER A 2 16.91 -9.33 6.75
CA SER A 2 17.22 -8.43 5.63
C SER A 2 15.94 -8.13 4.85
N ILE A 3 15.48 -6.88 4.88
CA ILE A 3 14.31 -6.43 4.12
C ILE A 3 14.79 -6.03 2.73
N THR A 4 14.40 -6.83 1.73
CA THR A 4 14.75 -6.67 0.32
C THR A 4 13.51 -6.64 -0.55
N LEU A 5 13.60 -5.95 -1.69
CA LEU A 5 12.55 -5.96 -2.71
C LEU A 5 12.28 -7.40 -3.16
N LYS A 6 11.00 -7.78 -3.18
CA LYS A 6 10.56 -9.11 -3.58
C LYS A 6 10.00 -9.07 -4.99
N ARG A 7 10.30 -10.12 -5.76
CA ARG A 7 9.61 -10.35 -7.03
C ARG A 7 8.12 -10.51 -6.76
N LEU A 8 7.30 -9.93 -7.64
CA LEU A 8 5.85 -10.04 -7.55
C LEU A 8 5.44 -11.52 -7.63
N CYS A 9 4.80 -12.03 -6.59
CA CYS A 9 4.14 -13.32 -6.61
C CYS A 9 2.63 -13.11 -6.84
N THR A 10 2.09 -13.72 -7.89
CA THR A 10 0.66 -13.63 -8.22
C THR A 10 -0.19 -14.56 -7.37
N THR A 11 0.37 -15.68 -6.91
CA THR A 11 -0.38 -16.77 -6.28
C THR A 11 -0.45 -16.70 -4.75
N ARG A 12 0.33 -15.84 -4.09
CA ARG A 12 0.38 -15.77 -2.62
C ARG A 12 0.19 -14.36 -2.09
N TRP A 13 -0.92 -14.14 -1.40
CA TRP A 13 -1.26 -12.87 -0.76
C TRP A 13 -0.23 -12.44 0.29
N SER A 14 0.35 -13.40 1.04
CA SER A 14 1.43 -13.13 2.00
C SER A 14 2.66 -12.48 1.36
N SER A 15 2.98 -12.85 0.11
CA SER A 15 4.09 -12.22 -0.62
C SER A 15 3.82 -10.74 -0.95
N ARG A 16 2.54 -10.34 -1.09
CA ARG A 16 2.18 -8.93 -1.34
C ARG A 16 2.43 -8.07 -0.11
N TYR A 17 2.15 -8.60 1.08
CA TYR A 17 2.51 -7.96 2.34
C TYR A 17 4.03 -7.76 2.44
N ASP A 18 4.82 -8.81 2.16
CA ASP A 18 6.28 -8.71 2.21
C ASP A 18 6.84 -7.70 1.19
N SER A 19 6.27 -7.63 -0.02
CA SER A 19 6.62 -6.62 -1.02
C SER A 19 6.32 -5.19 -0.55
N LEU A 20 5.12 -4.95 0.01
CA LEU A 20 4.74 -3.63 0.52
C LEU A 20 5.60 -3.22 1.72
N LEU A 21 5.90 -4.17 2.60
CA LEU A 21 6.82 -3.95 3.71
C LEU A 21 8.20 -3.56 3.18
N ALA A 22 8.72 -4.26 2.18
CA ALA A 22 9.99 -3.89 1.55
C ALA A 22 9.97 -2.47 0.96
N ILE A 23 8.90 -2.10 0.26
CA ILE A 23 8.73 -0.74 -0.29
C ILE A 23 8.72 0.30 0.83
N ARG A 24 7.95 0.08 1.91
CA ARG A 24 7.84 1.01 3.03
C ARG A 24 9.18 1.24 3.73
N TYR A 25 9.94 0.17 3.98
CA TYR A 25 11.24 0.26 4.66
C TYR A 25 12.37 0.79 3.77
N ARG A 26 12.34 0.49 2.47
CA ARG A 26 13.38 0.88 1.51
C ARG A 26 12.99 2.07 0.65
N TYR A 27 11.92 2.79 0.97
CA TYR A 27 11.36 3.85 0.13
C TYR A 27 12.41 4.86 -0.36
N VAL A 28 13.21 5.41 0.56
CA VAL A 28 14.28 6.37 0.23
C VAL A 28 15.38 5.73 -0.61
N ASP A 29 15.76 4.49 -0.32
CA ASP A 29 16.76 3.75 -1.10
C ASP A 29 16.28 3.50 -2.54
N ILE A 30 15.00 3.21 -2.71
CA ILE A 30 14.37 3.02 -4.03
C ILE A 30 14.38 4.32 -4.81
N LEU A 31 13.96 5.45 -4.22
CA LEU A 31 13.99 6.76 -4.89
C LEU A 31 15.41 7.18 -5.30
N LYS A 32 16.41 6.91 -4.46
CA LYS A 32 17.83 7.12 -4.78
C LYS A 32 18.28 6.25 -5.96
N CYS A 33 17.89 4.98 -5.96
CA CYS A 33 18.20 4.04 -7.04
C CYS A 33 17.57 4.49 -8.36
N LEU A 34 16.28 4.85 -8.35
CA LEU A 34 15.59 5.39 -9.54
C LEU A 34 16.27 6.66 -10.05
N SER A 35 16.64 7.58 -9.16
CA SER A 35 17.36 8.81 -9.54
C SER A 35 18.75 8.51 -10.13
N GLN A 36 19.45 7.49 -9.64
CA GLN A 36 20.72 7.04 -10.22
C GLN A 36 20.54 6.47 -11.62
N ILE A 37 19.49 5.67 -11.87
CA ILE A 37 19.19 5.12 -13.19
C ILE A 37 18.91 6.25 -14.18
N ILE A 38 18.08 7.23 -13.79
CA ILE A 38 17.74 8.40 -14.61
C ILE A 38 18.99 9.19 -15.02
N LEU A 39 19.95 9.36 -14.10
CA LEU A 39 21.16 10.14 -14.34
C LEU A 39 22.26 9.40 -15.11
N ARG A 40 22.35 8.07 -14.98
CA ARG A 40 23.50 7.29 -15.47
C ARG A 40 23.18 6.39 -16.65
N SER A 41 21.92 6.00 -16.87
CA SER A 41 21.58 5.13 -17.98
C SER A 41 21.74 5.87 -19.32
N LYS A 42 22.11 5.12 -20.36
CA LYS A 42 22.12 5.59 -21.76
C LYS A 42 20.88 5.14 -22.52
N ASN A 43 20.12 4.19 -21.96
CA ASN A 43 18.93 3.64 -22.57
C ASN A 43 17.73 4.54 -22.23
N LYS A 44 17.08 5.08 -23.26
CA LYS A 44 15.94 5.98 -23.08
C LYS A 44 14.76 5.30 -22.40
N ASP A 45 14.56 4.01 -22.63
CA ASP A 45 13.44 3.26 -22.06
C ASP A 45 13.63 3.07 -20.54
N GLU A 46 14.85 2.76 -20.11
CA GLU A 46 15.18 2.66 -18.68
C GLU A 46 15.00 3.99 -17.95
N ILE A 47 15.42 5.10 -18.57
CA ILE A 47 15.25 6.44 -18.02
C ILE A 47 13.76 6.77 -17.90
N PHE A 48 12.99 6.47 -18.94
CA PHE A 48 11.54 6.72 -18.96
C PHE A 48 10.83 5.94 -17.86
N GLU A 49 11.05 4.62 -17.77
CA GLU A 49 10.45 3.75 -16.75
C GLU A 49 10.87 4.17 -15.33
N ALA A 50 12.15 4.48 -15.12
CA ALA A 50 12.63 4.92 -13.82
C ALA A 50 12.01 6.26 -13.39
N ASN A 51 11.87 7.21 -14.32
CA ASN A 51 11.23 8.49 -14.07
C ASN A 51 9.73 8.32 -13.79
N TYR A 52 9.05 7.49 -14.59
CA TYR A 52 7.64 7.16 -14.40
C TYR A 52 7.39 6.59 -13.00
N LEU A 53 8.15 5.56 -12.60
CA LEU A 53 8.05 4.96 -11.28
C LEU A 53 8.35 5.97 -10.16
N LYS A 54 9.37 6.81 -10.34
CA LYS A 54 9.73 7.83 -9.35
C LYS A 54 8.58 8.82 -9.11
N VAL A 55 8.01 9.37 -10.18
CA VAL A 55 6.88 10.32 -10.11
C VAL A 55 5.68 9.67 -9.40
N HIS A 56 5.38 8.40 -9.70
CA HIS A 56 4.30 7.68 -9.03
C HIS A 56 4.57 7.38 -7.56
N MET A 57 5.81 7.06 -7.20
CA MET A 57 6.17 6.86 -5.80
C MET A 57 6.12 8.16 -4.99
N GLU A 58 6.43 9.29 -5.62
CA GLU A 58 6.31 10.65 -5.06
C GLU A 58 4.87 11.19 -5.10
N ASP A 59 3.88 10.41 -5.55
CA ASP A 59 2.47 10.77 -5.40
C ASP A 59 2.02 10.49 -3.96
N PHE A 60 1.39 11.47 -3.31
CA PHE A 60 0.86 11.31 -1.96
C PHE A 60 -0.14 10.15 -1.89
N GLN A 61 -0.92 9.94 -2.96
CA GLN A 61 -1.86 8.83 -3.05
C GLN A 61 -1.16 7.47 -2.93
N PHE A 62 0.03 7.34 -3.51
CA PHE A 62 0.82 6.11 -3.42
C PHE A 62 1.30 5.88 -1.98
N ILE A 63 1.85 6.91 -1.33
CA ILE A 63 2.31 6.85 0.07
C ILE A 63 1.16 6.43 0.99
N PHE A 64 0.01 7.11 0.88
CA PHE A 64 -1.19 6.79 1.66
C PHE A 64 -1.64 5.35 1.41
N SER A 65 -1.69 4.92 0.15
CA SER A 65 -2.10 3.55 -0.22
C SER A 65 -1.17 2.50 0.37
N VAL A 66 0.16 2.72 0.36
CA VAL A 66 1.14 1.80 0.95
C VAL A 66 0.92 1.65 2.46
N ILE A 67 0.60 2.75 3.16
CA ILE A 67 0.32 2.74 4.61
C ILE A 67 -0.99 2.00 4.90
N PHE A 68 -2.07 2.40 4.24
CA PHE A 68 -3.41 1.87 4.48
C PHE A 68 -3.51 0.39 4.11
N ILE A 69 -3.12 0.03 2.88
CA ILE A 69 -3.13 -1.36 2.41
C ILE A 69 -2.13 -2.20 3.20
N GLY A 70 -0.99 -1.61 3.58
CA GLY A 70 -0.02 -2.27 4.44
C GLY A 70 -0.61 -2.72 5.77
N LYS A 71 -1.44 -1.88 6.41
CA LYS A 71 -2.09 -2.21 7.69
C LYS A 71 -3.17 -3.28 7.57
N ILE A 72 -3.97 -3.20 6.50
CA ILE A 72 -4.97 -4.22 6.18
C ILE A 72 -4.28 -5.58 5.97
N LEU A 73 -3.25 -5.61 5.12
CA LEU A 73 -2.53 -6.84 4.81
C LEU A 73 -1.77 -7.38 6.02
N GLU A 74 -1.24 -6.53 6.91
CA GLU A 74 -0.64 -6.97 8.17
C GLU A 74 -1.64 -7.80 8.99
N THR A 75 -2.84 -7.23 9.20
CA THR A 75 -3.92 -7.85 9.99
C THR A 75 -4.34 -9.18 9.38
N VAL A 76 -4.58 -9.20 8.07
CA VAL A 76 -4.98 -10.41 7.33
C VAL A 76 -3.87 -11.47 7.30
N ASN A 77 -2.60 -11.06 7.15
CA ASN A 77 -1.47 -11.98 7.09
C ASN A 77 -1.25 -12.69 8.44
N VAL A 78 -1.47 -12.00 9.57
CA VAL A 78 -1.44 -12.63 10.90
C VAL A 78 -2.49 -13.72 11.00
N ALA A 79 -3.75 -13.39 10.70
CA ALA A 79 -4.84 -14.38 10.72
C ALA A 79 -4.54 -15.56 9.77
N SER A 80 -4.06 -15.28 8.56
CA SER A 80 -3.75 -16.29 7.54
C SER A 80 -2.65 -17.26 7.99
N LYS A 81 -1.57 -16.75 8.59
CA LYS A 81 -0.47 -17.59 9.11
C LYS A 81 -0.92 -18.48 10.25
N VAL A 82 -1.77 -17.95 11.14
CA VAL A 82 -2.28 -18.74 12.25
C VAL A 82 -3.17 -19.85 11.73
N LEU A 83 -4.15 -19.54 10.88
CA LEU A 83 -5.07 -20.54 10.30
C LEU A 83 -4.36 -21.66 9.51
N GLN A 84 -3.19 -21.39 8.94
CA GLN A 84 -2.39 -22.39 8.22
C GLN A 84 -1.46 -23.21 9.13
N SER A 85 -1.36 -22.88 10.42
CA SER A 85 -0.48 -23.59 11.34
C SER A 85 -1.09 -24.93 11.77
N PRO A 86 -0.33 -26.04 11.73
CA PRO A 86 -0.84 -27.38 12.02
C PRO A 86 -1.19 -27.60 13.51
N LYS A 87 -0.84 -26.65 14.38
CA LYS A 87 -1.02 -26.75 15.84
C LYS A 87 -2.15 -25.86 16.38
N GLN A 88 -3.07 -25.39 15.54
CA GLN A 88 -4.10 -24.46 16.00
C GLN A 88 -5.30 -25.14 16.64
N ASP A 89 -5.75 -24.54 17.73
CA ASP A 89 -7.05 -24.80 18.32
C ASP A 89 -8.13 -23.96 17.60
N LEU A 90 -9.30 -24.57 17.37
CA LEU A 90 -10.44 -23.93 16.71
C LEU A 90 -10.90 -22.69 17.48
N SER A 91 -10.87 -22.74 18.81
CA SER A 91 -11.25 -21.59 19.65
C SER A 91 -10.36 -20.37 19.39
N THR A 92 -9.05 -20.61 19.23
CA THR A 92 -8.04 -19.57 18.96
C THR A 92 -8.22 -18.99 17.56
N ALA A 93 -8.51 -19.84 16.57
CA ALA A 93 -8.77 -19.43 15.20
C ALA A 93 -10.00 -18.49 15.09
N VAL A 94 -11.11 -18.83 15.77
CA VAL A 94 -12.33 -18.01 15.79
C VAL A 94 -12.06 -16.66 16.45
N SER A 95 -11.36 -16.65 17.60
CA SER A 95 -10.99 -15.41 18.30
C SER A 95 -10.17 -14.46 17.42
N LEU A 96 -9.18 -15.00 16.68
CA LEU A 96 -8.35 -14.23 15.77
C LEU A 96 -9.10 -13.68 14.57
N LEU A 97 -10.02 -14.45 13.99
CA LEU A 97 -10.86 -13.98 12.89
C LEU A 97 -11.78 -12.84 13.34
N ASN A 98 -12.40 -12.97 14.52
CA ASN A 98 -13.22 -11.90 15.09
C ASN A 98 -12.38 -10.65 15.36
N SER A 99 -11.18 -10.82 15.92
CA SER A 99 -10.25 -9.70 16.17
C SER A 99 -9.85 -9.01 14.87
N ALA A 100 -9.53 -9.78 13.82
CA ALA A 100 -9.22 -9.22 12.51
C ALA A 100 -10.41 -8.48 11.89
N LEU A 101 -11.63 -9.00 12.06
CA LEU A 101 -12.86 -8.37 11.58
C LEU A 101 -13.09 -7.02 12.29
N ILE A 102 -12.99 -7.00 13.62
CA ILE A 102 -13.11 -5.77 14.43
C ILE A 102 -12.08 -4.74 13.99
N ASN A 103 -10.80 -5.12 13.87
CA ASN A 103 -9.75 -4.21 13.39
C ASN A 103 -10.06 -3.63 12.00
N LEU A 104 -10.55 -4.46 11.06
CA LEU A 104 -10.90 -3.99 9.72
C LEU A 104 -12.12 -3.05 9.73
N GLN A 105 -13.05 -3.22 10.66
CA GLN A 105 -14.16 -2.30 10.85
C GLN A 105 -13.67 -0.97 11.44
N GLU A 106 -12.80 -1.00 12.44
CA GLU A 106 -12.21 0.19 13.05
C GLU A 106 -11.40 1.02 12.04
N TYR A 107 -10.65 0.37 11.15
CA TYR A 107 -9.90 1.07 10.10
C TYR A 107 -10.77 1.91 9.17
N ARG A 108 -12.07 1.61 9.04
CA ARG A 108 -13.02 2.43 8.26
C ARG A 108 -13.30 3.78 8.92
N SER A 109 -13.26 3.83 10.25
CA SER A 109 -13.49 5.04 11.04
C SER A 109 -12.21 5.85 11.29
N GLN A 110 -11.04 5.21 11.18
CA GLN A 110 -9.72 5.81 11.45
C GLN A 110 -9.07 6.47 10.22
N TYR A 111 -9.87 6.97 9.28
CA TYR A 111 -9.34 7.60 8.07
C TYR A 111 -8.39 8.77 8.37
N SER A 112 -8.78 9.63 9.34
CA SER A 112 -7.97 10.74 9.82
C SER A 112 -6.59 10.29 10.28
N ASP A 113 -6.53 9.21 11.05
CA ASP A 113 -5.30 8.73 11.66
C ASP A 113 -4.33 8.21 10.60
N PHE A 114 -4.85 7.45 9.63
CA PHE A 114 -4.05 7.01 8.48
C PHE A 114 -3.57 8.19 7.63
N PHE A 115 -4.40 9.22 7.47
CA PHE A 115 -4.05 10.42 6.73
C PHE A 115 -2.92 11.20 7.44
N GLU A 116 -3.01 11.39 8.76
CA GLU A 116 -1.96 12.04 9.55
C GLU A 116 -0.63 11.28 9.49
N ILE A 117 -0.66 9.95 9.62
CA ILE A 117 0.54 9.11 9.47
C ILE A 117 1.14 9.27 8.06
N ALA A 118 0.30 9.31 7.02
CA ALA A 118 0.77 9.51 5.66
C ALA A 118 1.39 10.91 5.46
N VAL A 119 0.81 11.95 6.06
CA VAL A 119 1.35 13.31 6.05
C VAL A 119 2.71 13.36 6.74
N GLU A 120 2.88 12.72 7.90
CA GLU A 120 4.15 12.65 8.61
C GLU A 120 5.23 11.92 7.77
N MET A 121 4.86 10.80 7.16
CA MET A 121 5.76 10.04 6.29
C MET A 121 6.14 10.82 5.02
N ALA A 122 5.19 11.51 4.40
CA ALA A 122 5.45 12.38 3.24
C ALA A 122 6.38 13.54 3.61
N LYS A 123 6.19 14.17 4.78
CA LYS A 123 7.11 15.19 5.33
C LYS A 123 8.52 14.64 5.48
N LYS A 124 8.66 13.46 6.09
CA LYS A 124 9.95 12.79 6.29
C LYS A 124 10.68 12.50 4.98
N TRP A 125 9.94 12.20 3.92
CA TRP A 125 10.48 11.88 2.61
C TRP A 125 10.60 13.07 1.66
N GLY A 126 10.17 14.27 2.08
CA GLY A 126 10.23 15.49 1.26
C GLY A 126 9.23 15.49 0.09
N VAL A 127 8.12 14.76 0.22
CA VAL A 127 7.10 14.60 -0.82
C VAL A 127 5.91 15.54 -0.55
N SER A 128 5.19 15.92 -1.61
CA SER A 128 3.94 16.68 -1.48
C SER A 128 2.93 15.95 -0.58
N GLN A 129 2.23 16.70 0.26
CA GLN A 129 1.26 16.17 1.24
C GLN A 129 -0.19 16.21 0.73
N LYS A 130 -0.40 16.64 -0.52
CA LYS A 130 -1.73 16.82 -1.09
C LYS A 130 -1.98 15.75 -2.14
N PHE A 131 -3.20 15.21 -2.14
CA PHE A 131 -3.68 14.40 -3.25
C PHE A 131 -3.69 15.24 -4.53
N GLN A 132 -3.26 14.64 -5.64
CA GLN A 132 -3.34 15.30 -6.92
C GLN A 132 -4.79 15.36 -7.40
N GLU A 133 -5.24 16.55 -7.79
CA GLU A 133 -6.55 16.75 -8.41
C GLU A 133 -6.52 16.16 -9.82
N LYS A 134 -7.13 14.97 -9.98
CA LYS A 134 -7.29 14.31 -11.27
C LYS A 134 -8.75 14.40 -11.71
N ARG A 135 -8.97 14.53 -13.02
CA ARG A 135 -10.32 14.51 -13.59
C ARG A 135 -10.96 13.15 -13.30
N ASN A 136 -12.03 13.14 -12.52
CA ASN A 136 -12.81 11.93 -12.30
C ASN A 136 -13.50 11.50 -13.61
N ARG A 137 -13.12 10.33 -14.11
CA ARG A 137 -13.78 9.74 -15.29
C ARG A 137 -15.21 9.38 -14.91
N ARG A 138 -16.18 9.90 -15.66
CA ARG A 138 -17.58 9.45 -15.53
C ARG A 138 -17.69 8.09 -16.20
N VAL A 139 -18.00 7.06 -15.41
CA VAL A 139 -18.30 5.71 -15.89
C VAL A 139 -19.83 5.56 -15.98
N LYS A 140 -20.31 4.87 -17.01
CA LYS A 140 -21.73 4.55 -17.16
C LYS A 140 -22.16 3.63 -16.01
N ARG A 141 -23.21 4.01 -15.28
CA ARG A 141 -23.77 3.19 -14.20
C ARG A 141 -24.96 2.38 -14.67
N PHE A 142 -25.13 1.20 -14.10
CA PHE A 142 -26.35 0.41 -14.24
C PHE A 142 -27.29 0.67 -13.05
N TYR A 143 -28.59 0.42 -13.23
CA TYR A 143 -29.62 0.73 -12.23
C TYR A 143 -29.37 0.02 -10.89
N ASP A 144 -28.77 -1.16 -10.91
CA ASP A 144 -28.54 -1.99 -9.72
C ASP A 144 -27.14 -1.83 -9.09
N GLU A 145 -26.31 -0.88 -9.56
CA GLU A 145 -24.99 -0.64 -8.98
C GLU A 145 -25.07 0.14 -7.67
N ILE A 146 -24.91 -0.57 -6.54
CA ILE A 146 -24.93 0.01 -5.18
C ILE A 146 -23.57 0.62 -4.79
N LEU A 147 -22.48 0.17 -5.42
CA LEU A 147 -21.12 0.59 -5.09
C LEU A 147 -20.65 1.72 -6.01
N GLN A 148 -20.06 2.75 -5.41
CA GLN A 148 -19.44 3.86 -6.12
C GLN A 148 -17.94 3.84 -5.88
N ASP A 149 -17.16 3.96 -6.95
CA ASP A 149 -15.72 4.20 -6.86
C ASP A 149 -15.47 5.47 -6.04
N TYR A 150 -14.73 5.32 -4.95
CA TYR A 150 -14.33 6.42 -4.10
C TYR A 150 -12.86 6.71 -4.32
N CYS A 151 -12.55 7.95 -4.68
CA CYS A 151 -11.17 8.43 -4.70
C CYS A 151 -10.81 8.95 -3.31
N PHE A 152 -9.58 8.70 -2.84
CA PHE A 152 -9.10 9.31 -1.61
C PHE A 152 -9.11 10.85 -1.78
N THR A 153 -9.85 11.53 -0.91
CA THR A 153 -9.94 12.98 -0.87
C THR A 153 -9.15 13.52 0.32
N SER A 154 -8.73 14.77 0.25
CA SER A 154 -8.23 15.46 1.45
C SER A 154 -9.32 15.39 2.53
N ALA A 155 -8.92 15.03 3.75
CA ALA A 155 -9.80 15.07 4.92
C ALA A 155 -10.25 16.52 5.20
#